data_AF-C9LH11-F1
#
_entry.id   AF-C9LH11-F1
#
_cell.length_a   1.000
_cell.length_b   1.000
_cell.length_c   1.000
_cell.angle_alpha   90.00
_cell.angle_beta   90.00
_cell.angle_gamma   90.00
#
_symmetry.space_group_name_H-M   'P 1'
#
loop_
_entity.id
_entity.type
_entity.pdbx_description
1 polymer ?
#
loop_
_entity_poly.entity_id
_entity_poly.type
_entity_poly.pdbx_seq_one_letter_code
_entity_poly.pdbx_strand_id
1 'polypeptide(L)'
;MKLRFLFVIALAACVCSATAQKRKKAPKKATPVAEVVEQIKPVSPEDFSYAMGVAQGASLRQYLLTREGVDSAYLGEAIRMMQSDIPKQRAQIILAQAAGLKIAQMNDERVISEVNKAATGKADTTYMSKEAFVRGLADVVLERPHALREDSAQAIVERQFNFYKNKYKLENQAFLTANKRKKGVIALPSGLQYRILKAGKGALATDSTLVEVNYEGRLTDGTIFDSSYKRGQTAKFKPNQVIKGWTEALKLMPEGSTWELYLPYDLAYGKKGTGSIPPYSTLIFKVEIVKVGATE
;
A
#
# COMPACT_ATOMS: atom_id res chain seq x y z
N MET A 1 18.27 1.92 12.31
CA MET A 1 17.62 2.61 11.17
C MET A 1 16.43 3.38 11.75
N LYS A 2 16.54 4.71 11.90
CA LYS A 2 15.54 5.54 12.63
C LYS A 2 14.33 5.81 11.72
N LEU A 3 13.16 5.27 12.07
CA LEU A 3 11.91 5.47 11.34
C LEU A 3 11.22 6.75 11.89
N ARG A 4 11.36 7.86 11.17
CA ARG A 4 10.64 9.11 11.48
C ARG A 4 9.32 9.14 10.71
N PHE A 5 8.20 8.88 11.39
CA PHE A 5 6.89 9.30 10.90
C PHE A 5 6.63 10.73 11.38
N LEU A 6 6.85 11.71 10.51
CA LEU A 6 6.39 13.08 10.70
C LEU A 6 5.19 13.28 9.78
N PHE A 7 3.98 13.27 10.34
CA PHE A 7 2.82 13.86 9.67
C PHE A 7 2.86 15.36 9.93
N VAL A 8 3.39 16.11 8.96
CA VAL A 8 3.19 17.55 8.89
C VAL A 8 1.81 17.77 8.29
N ILE A 9 0.86 18.24 9.10
CA ILE A 9 -0.41 18.79 8.60
C ILE A 9 -0.08 20.16 8.04
N ALA A 10 0.19 20.22 6.73
CA ALA A 10 0.15 21.47 5.98
C ALA A 10 -1.33 21.73 5.64
N LEU A 11 -2.00 22.56 6.44
CA LEU A 11 -3.22 23.21 5.99
C LEU A 11 -2.82 24.13 4.83
N ALA A 12 -3.35 23.86 3.64
CA ALA A 12 -3.12 24.68 2.46
C ALA A 12 -3.67 26.08 2.72
N ALA A 13 -2.78 27.01 3.06
CA ALA A 13 -3.07 28.43 2.98
C ALA A 13 -3.22 28.79 1.51
N CYS A 14 -4.37 29.36 1.13
CA CYS A 14 -4.58 30.01 -0.15
C CYS A 14 -3.47 31.07 -0.36
N VAL A 15 -2.52 30.78 -1.25
CA VAL A 15 -1.60 31.79 -1.77
C VAL A 15 -2.18 32.28 -3.10
N CYS A 16 -2.81 33.45 -3.09
CA CYS A 16 -3.08 34.19 -4.32
C CYS A 16 -1.76 34.66 -4.91
N SER A 17 -1.25 33.98 -5.94
CA SER A 17 -0.10 34.43 -6.72
C SER A 17 -0.55 35.47 -7.74
N ALA A 18 -0.28 36.75 -7.48
CA ALA A 18 -0.35 37.81 -8.48
C ALA A 18 0.89 37.73 -9.39
N THR A 19 0.75 37.22 -10.61
CA THR A 19 1.82 37.26 -11.62
C THR A 19 1.81 38.59 -12.35
N ALA A 20 2.88 39.38 -12.18
CA ALA A 20 3.12 40.60 -12.95
C ALA A 20 3.60 40.24 -14.38
N GLN A 21 2.84 40.65 -15.40
CA GLN A 21 3.14 40.37 -16.81
C GLN A 21 3.87 41.55 -17.48
N LYS A 22 5.00 41.26 -18.16
CA LYS A 22 5.86 42.23 -18.87
C LYS A 22 5.14 42.89 -20.06
N ARG A 23 5.24 44.22 -20.17
CA ARG A 23 4.70 45.06 -21.27
C ARG A 23 5.30 44.72 -22.63
N LYS A 24 4.46 44.40 -23.63
CA LYS A 24 4.78 44.42 -25.08
C LYS A 24 4.01 45.53 -25.80
N LYS A 25 4.63 46.08 -26.86
CA LYS A 25 4.24 47.29 -27.63
C LYS A 25 2.85 47.22 -28.26
N ALA A 26 2.21 48.38 -28.34
CA ALA A 26 0.83 48.61 -28.76
C ALA A 26 0.58 48.42 -30.27
N PRO A 27 -0.53 47.78 -30.68
CA PRO A 27 -1.09 47.90 -32.01
C PRO A 27 -2.15 49.02 -32.09
N LYS A 28 -2.44 49.39 -33.34
CA LYS A 28 -3.19 50.57 -33.81
C LYS A 28 -4.58 50.75 -33.16
N LYS A 29 -4.97 52.03 -33.01
CA LYS A 29 -6.26 52.53 -32.48
C LYS A 29 -7.46 51.79 -33.11
N ALA A 30 -7.96 50.79 -32.41
CA ALA A 30 -9.36 50.40 -32.48
C ALA A 30 -10.15 51.40 -31.61
N THR A 31 -11.31 51.82 -32.09
CA THR A 31 -12.29 52.59 -31.30
C THR A 31 -12.53 51.86 -29.98
N PRO A 32 -12.44 52.52 -28.80
CA PRO A 32 -12.72 51.85 -27.55
C PRO A 32 -14.22 51.54 -27.56
N VAL A 33 -14.57 50.27 -27.80
CA VAL A 33 -15.87 49.77 -27.36
C VAL A 33 -15.77 49.87 -25.84
N ALA A 34 -16.55 50.78 -25.24
CA ALA A 34 -16.65 50.85 -23.80
C ALA A 34 -17.05 49.45 -23.32
N GLU A 35 -16.13 48.74 -22.67
CA GLU A 35 -16.49 47.56 -21.89
C GLU A 35 -17.52 48.07 -20.89
N VAL A 36 -18.78 47.66 -21.08
CA VAL A 36 -19.80 47.82 -20.05
C VAL A 36 -19.32 46.93 -18.92
N VAL A 37 -18.50 47.50 -18.02
CA VAL A 37 -18.17 46.86 -16.76
C VAL A 37 -19.49 46.82 -16.01
N GLU A 38 -20.18 45.70 -16.11
CA GLU A 38 -21.38 45.44 -15.36
C GLU A 38 -21.05 45.72 -13.88
N GLN A 39 -21.71 46.70 -13.29
CA GLN A 39 -21.49 47.02 -11.89
C GLN A 39 -22.00 45.85 -11.05
N ILE A 40 -21.08 44.96 -10.68
CA ILE A 40 -21.37 43.83 -9.82
C ILE A 40 -21.76 44.39 -8.45
N LYS A 41 -23.03 44.22 -8.08
CA LYS A 41 -23.51 44.62 -6.76
C LYS A 41 -22.98 43.63 -5.71
N PRO A 42 -22.49 44.11 -4.55
CA PRO A 42 -22.10 43.23 -3.47
C PRO A 42 -23.31 42.47 -2.92
N VAL A 43 -23.10 41.21 -2.54
CA VAL A 43 -24.07 40.43 -1.76
C VAL A 43 -23.96 40.78 -0.27
N SER A 44 -24.99 40.45 0.52
CA SER A 44 -24.94 40.67 1.97
C SER A 44 -23.87 39.77 2.63
N PRO A 45 -23.28 40.17 3.78
CA PRO A 45 -22.34 39.31 4.50
C PRO A 45 -22.93 37.95 4.90
N GLU A 46 -24.23 37.89 5.19
CA GLU A 46 -24.94 36.65 5.54
C GLU A 46 -25.08 35.73 4.33
N ASP A 47 -25.58 36.25 3.20
CA ASP A 47 -25.72 35.48 1.95
C ASP A 47 -24.35 34.99 1.46
N PHE A 48 -23.33 35.86 1.55
CA PHE A 48 -21.96 35.50 1.21
C PHE A 48 -21.44 34.36 2.10
N SER A 49 -21.61 34.48 3.41
CA SER A 49 -21.14 33.46 4.37
C SER A 49 -21.86 32.13 4.18
N TYR A 50 -23.18 32.17 3.98
CA TYR A 50 -23.99 30.98 3.70
C TYR A 50 -23.58 30.34 2.37
N ALA A 51 -23.45 31.12 1.30
CA ALA A 51 -23.02 30.63 -0.01
C ALA A 51 -21.61 30.01 0.05
N MET A 52 -20.69 30.61 0.79
CA MET A 52 -19.35 30.05 1.04
C MET A 52 -19.43 28.69 1.77
N GLY A 53 -20.33 28.55 2.75
CA GLY A 53 -20.58 27.28 3.42
C GLY A 53 -21.13 26.21 2.47
N VAL A 54 -22.17 26.56 1.69
CA VAL A 54 -22.78 25.68 0.68
C VAL A 54 -21.75 25.22 -0.35
N ALA A 55 -20.94 26.15 -0.88
CA ALA A 55 -19.90 25.85 -1.87
C ALA A 55 -18.83 24.87 -1.34
N GLN A 56 -18.53 24.91 -0.04
CA GLN A 56 -17.53 24.04 0.58
C GLN A 56 -18.11 22.74 1.17
N GLY A 57 -19.43 22.66 1.37
CA GLY A 57 -20.09 21.55 2.08
C GLY A 57 -19.82 20.17 1.48
N ALA A 58 -19.82 20.06 0.14
CA ALA A 58 -19.51 18.79 -0.53
C ALA A 58 -18.07 18.33 -0.28
N SER A 59 -17.11 19.26 -0.32
CA SER A 59 -15.71 18.99 -0.02
C SER A 59 -15.50 18.57 1.43
N LEU A 60 -16.18 19.23 2.37
CA LEU A 60 -16.15 18.86 3.79
C LEU A 60 -16.74 17.46 4.03
N ARG A 61 -17.89 17.14 3.41
CA ARG A 61 -18.48 15.80 3.49
C ARG A 61 -17.48 14.74 3.02
N GLN A 62 -16.85 14.95 1.86
CA GLN A 62 -15.88 14.01 1.33
C GLN A 62 -14.65 13.88 2.26
N TYR A 63 -14.20 14.99 2.82
CA TYR A 63 -13.10 15.00 3.79
C TYR A 63 -13.44 14.17 5.04
N LEU A 64 -14.62 14.38 5.65
CA LEU A 64 -15.04 13.63 6.82
C LEU A 64 -15.12 12.12 6.55
N LEU A 65 -15.68 11.72 5.41
CA LEU A 65 -15.80 10.32 5.03
C LEU A 65 -14.44 9.66 4.74
N THR A 66 -13.55 10.35 4.04
CA THR A 66 -12.34 9.71 3.47
C THR A 66 -11.06 9.98 4.22
N ARG A 67 -10.91 11.17 4.82
CA ARG A 67 -9.70 11.59 5.54
C ARG A 67 -9.85 11.34 7.04
N GLU A 68 -10.99 11.72 7.61
CA GLU A 68 -11.24 11.49 9.03
C GLU A 68 -11.86 10.11 9.31
N GLY A 69 -12.45 9.46 8.31
CA GLY A 69 -13.04 8.14 8.45
C GLY A 69 -14.35 8.13 9.25
N VAL A 70 -15.06 9.25 9.29
CA VAL A 70 -16.38 9.34 9.93
C VAL A 70 -17.37 8.51 9.12
N ASP A 71 -18.07 7.58 9.77
CA ASP A 71 -19.14 6.84 9.11
C ASP A 71 -20.24 7.81 8.63
N SER A 72 -20.75 7.57 7.43
CA SER A 72 -21.83 8.35 6.84
C SER A 72 -23.05 8.53 7.75
N ALA A 73 -23.37 7.54 8.60
CA ALA A 73 -24.46 7.59 9.56
C ALA A 73 -24.25 8.62 10.67
N TYR A 74 -22.99 9.02 10.93
CA TYR A 74 -22.61 9.92 12.03
C TYR A 74 -22.08 11.28 11.56
N LEU A 75 -22.20 11.63 10.27
CA LEU A 75 -21.84 12.96 9.77
C LEU A 75 -22.57 14.09 10.51
N GLY A 76 -23.82 13.84 10.92
CA GLY A 76 -24.61 14.81 11.70
C GLY A 76 -24.01 15.10 13.08
N GLU A 77 -23.33 14.14 13.72
CA GLU A 77 -22.62 14.35 14.98
C GLU A 77 -21.45 15.31 14.81
N ALA A 78 -20.70 15.16 13.71
CA ALA A 78 -19.57 16.05 13.41
C ALA A 78 -20.02 17.50 13.21
N ILE A 79 -21.10 17.72 12.46
CA ILE A 79 -21.65 19.07 12.26
C ILE A 79 -22.21 19.64 13.57
N ARG A 80 -22.92 18.84 14.37
CA ARG A 80 -23.39 19.27 15.70
C ARG A 80 -22.23 19.70 16.59
N MET A 81 -21.10 19.00 16.54
CA MET A 81 -19.92 19.39 17.31
C MET A 81 -19.29 20.70 16.82
N MET A 82 -19.25 20.94 15.51
CA MET A 82 -18.78 22.22 14.93
C MET A 82 -19.62 23.42 15.34
N GLN A 83 -20.93 23.22 15.55
CA GLN A 83 -21.87 24.28 15.93
C GLN A 83 -21.96 24.49 17.44
N SER A 84 -21.39 23.60 18.24
CA SER A 84 -21.49 23.66 19.69
C SER A 84 -20.58 24.73 20.30
N ASP A 85 -21.01 25.28 21.43
CA ASP A 85 -20.18 26.11 22.30
C ASP A 85 -19.75 25.31 23.54
N ILE A 86 -18.72 24.47 23.38
CA ILE A 86 -18.19 23.65 24.47
C ILE A 86 -17.01 24.33 25.18
N PRO A 87 -16.91 24.22 26.52
CA PRO A 87 -15.76 24.73 27.25
C PRO A 87 -14.44 24.15 26.74
N LYS A 88 -13.40 24.98 26.65
CA LYS A 88 -12.07 24.58 26.14
C LYS A 88 -11.52 23.30 26.80
N GLN A 89 -11.68 23.15 28.11
CA GLN A 89 -11.26 21.95 28.83
C GLN A 89 -11.99 20.69 28.34
N ARG A 90 -13.30 20.79 28.12
CA ARG A 90 -14.11 19.69 27.60
C ARG A 90 -13.70 19.33 26.18
N ALA A 91 -13.43 20.33 25.33
CA ALA A 91 -12.92 20.11 23.98
C ALA A 91 -11.60 19.33 23.98
N GLN A 92 -10.65 19.69 24.86
CA GLN A 92 -9.38 18.97 25.00
C GLN A 92 -9.56 17.50 25.40
N ILE A 93 -10.49 17.21 26.31
CA ILE A 93 -10.81 15.84 26.72
C ILE A 93 -11.38 15.04 25.54
N ILE A 94 -12.32 15.61 24.78
CA ILE A 94 -12.92 14.96 23.61
C ILE A 94 -11.84 14.65 22.56
N LEU A 95 -10.93 15.60 22.30
CA LEU A 95 -9.82 15.40 21.36
C LEU A 95 -8.88 14.28 21.83
N ALA A 96 -8.55 14.23 23.13
CA ALA A 96 -7.72 13.15 23.68
C ALA A 96 -8.41 11.78 23.58
N GLN A 97 -9.71 11.70 23.85
CA GLN A 97 -10.50 10.47 23.71
C GLN A 97 -10.59 10.01 22.25
N ALA A 98 -10.85 10.92 21.33
CA ALA A 98 -10.87 10.64 19.90
C ALA A 98 -9.52 10.13 19.39
N ALA A 99 -8.42 10.75 19.84
CA ALA A 99 -7.06 10.29 19.53
C ALA A 99 -6.81 8.87 20.06
N GLY A 100 -7.20 8.59 21.31
CA GLY A 100 -7.09 7.26 21.91
C GLY A 100 -7.87 6.20 21.14
N LEU A 101 -9.12 6.49 20.75
CA LEU A 101 -9.95 5.59 19.95
C LEU A 101 -9.33 5.32 18.57
N LYS A 102 -8.85 6.36 17.89
CA LYS A 102 -8.20 6.24 16.57
C LYS A 102 -6.94 5.37 16.64
N ILE A 103 -6.10 5.56 17.66
CA ILE A 103 -4.90 4.74 17.88
C ILE A 103 -5.29 3.29 18.21
N ALA A 104 -6.33 3.07 19.02
CA ALA A 104 -6.81 1.73 19.34
C ALA A 104 -7.28 0.98 18.08
N GLN A 105 -8.07 1.63 17.21
CA GLN A 105 -8.51 1.08 15.93
C GLN A 105 -7.31 0.75 15.02
N MET A 106 -6.36 1.68 14.88
CA MET A 106 -5.14 1.45 14.10
C MET A 106 -4.33 0.26 14.64
N ASN A 107 -4.23 0.12 15.96
CA ASN A 107 -3.53 -0.99 16.58
C ASN A 107 -4.23 -2.33 16.34
N ASP A 108 -5.56 -2.38 16.46
CA ASP A 108 -6.34 -3.60 16.19
C ASP A 108 -6.18 -4.03 14.73
N GLU A 109 -6.42 -3.11 13.79
CA GLU A 109 -6.46 -3.41 12.35
C GLU A 109 -5.07 -3.70 11.76
N ARG A 110 -4.02 -3.03 12.25
CA ARG A 110 -2.69 -3.06 11.62
C ARG A 110 -1.63 -3.70 12.48
N VAL A 111 -1.54 -3.38 13.76
CA VAL A 111 -0.42 -3.83 14.61
C VAL A 111 -0.69 -5.24 15.12
N ILE A 112 -1.78 -5.43 15.85
CA ILE A 112 -2.15 -6.70 16.47
C ILE A 112 -2.42 -7.74 15.38
N SER A 113 -3.22 -7.38 14.37
CA SER A 113 -3.51 -8.23 13.21
C SER A 113 -2.24 -8.76 12.51
N GLU A 114 -1.28 -7.88 12.17
CA GLU A 114 -0.06 -8.31 11.47
C GLU A 114 0.90 -9.09 12.37
N VAL A 115 1.00 -8.74 13.66
CA VAL A 115 1.81 -9.52 14.63
C VAL A 115 1.24 -10.92 14.80
N ASN A 116 -0.08 -11.04 14.95
CA ASN A 116 -0.77 -12.33 15.02
C ASN A 116 -0.54 -13.17 13.78
N LYS A 117 -0.66 -12.54 12.59
CA LYS A 117 -0.40 -13.21 11.31
C LYS A 117 1.05 -13.68 11.21
N ALA A 118 2.02 -12.84 11.58
CA ALA A 118 3.44 -13.22 11.57
C ALA A 118 3.74 -14.37 12.55
N ALA A 119 3.04 -14.42 13.68
CA ALA A 119 3.24 -15.43 14.71
C ALA A 119 2.59 -16.78 14.37
N THR A 120 1.37 -16.75 13.84
CA THR A 120 0.48 -17.91 13.75
C THR A 120 0.08 -18.28 12.33
N GLY A 121 0.42 -17.44 11.34
CA GLY A 121 -0.10 -17.52 9.98
C GLY A 121 -1.51 -16.94 9.81
N LYS A 122 -2.17 -16.52 10.90
CA LYS A 122 -3.55 -16.03 10.92
C LYS A 122 -3.68 -14.72 11.70
N ALA A 123 -4.39 -13.75 11.12
CA ALA A 123 -4.59 -12.44 11.73
C ALA A 123 -5.57 -12.47 12.92
N ASP A 124 -6.58 -13.34 12.85
CA ASP A 124 -7.70 -13.49 13.78
C ASP A 124 -7.39 -14.40 14.99
N THR A 125 -6.17 -14.31 15.52
CA THR A 125 -5.74 -15.08 16.69
C THR A 125 -5.53 -14.19 17.91
N THR A 126 -5.36 -14.77 19.09
CA THR A 126 -5.10 -14.04 20.35
C THR A 126 -3.63 -14.07 20.75
N TYR A 127 -2.72 -14.28 19.80
CA TYR A 127 -1.28 -14.39 20.10
C TYR A 127 -0.77 -13.14 20.82
N MET A 128 -1.08 -11.96 20.28
CA MET A 128 -0.82 -10.69 20.94
C MET A 128 -1.99 -10.31 21.84
N SER A 129 -1.79 -10.32 23.16
CA SER A 129 -2.81 -9.82 24.10
C SER A 129 -2.94 -8.30 23.97
N LYS A 130 -4.14 -7.86 23.59
CA LYS A 130 -4.50 -6.45 23.50
C LYS A 130 -4.38 -5.76 24.87
N GLU A 131 -4.82 -6.42 25.93
CA GLU A 131 -4.80 -5.89 27.29
C GLU A 131 -3.37 -5.67 27.77
N ALA A 132 -2.47 -6.64 27.55
CA ALA A 132 -1.07 -6.51 27.91
C ALA A 132 -0.38 -5.42 27.08
N PHE A 133 -0.68 -5.35 25.78
CA PHE A 133 -0.12 -4.34 24.90
C PHE A 133 -0.53 -2.91 25.31
N VAL A 134 -1.82 -2.69 25.53
CA VAL A 134 -2.35 -1.39 25.97
C VAL A 134 -1.82 -1.03 27.36
N ARG A 135 -1.67 -2.00 28.26
CA ARG A 135 -1.05 -1.77 29.58
C ARG A 135 0.39 -1.27 29.44
N GLY A 136 1.20 -1.92 28.59
CA GLY A 136 2.57 -1.47 28.33
C GLY A 136 2.63 -0.04 27.76
N LEU A 137 1.74 0.31 26.83
CA LEU A 137 1.64 1.68 26.32
C LEU A 137 1.22 2.67 27.42
N ALA A 138 0.21 2.32 28.21
CA ALA A 138 -0.30 3.17 29.28
C ALA A 138 0.74 3.41 30.37
N ASP A 139 1.52 2.38 30.74
CA ASP A 139 2.54 2.51 31.77
C ASP A 139 3.65 3.47 31.35
N VAL A 140 4.05 3.48 30.08
CA VAL A 140 5.03 4.44 29.55
C VAL A 140 4.44 5.85 29.42
N VAL A 141 3.28 5.99 28.77
CA VAL A 141 2.68 7.31 28.48
C VAL A 141 2.24 8.05 29.75
N LEU A 142 1.80 7.31 30.78
CA LEU A 142 1.35 7.88 32.05
C LEU A 142 2.43 7.84 33.13
N GLU A 143 3.68 7.54 32.75
CA GLU A 143 4.85 7.49 33.65
C GLU A 143 4.63 6.60 34.89
N ARG A 144 3.90 5.49 34.71
CA ARG A 144 3.64 4.55 35.79
C ARG A 144 4.87 3.66 36.03
N PRO A 145 5.10 3.22 37.27
CA PRO A 145 6.16 2.26 37.56
C PRO A 145 5.98 0.98 36.75
N HIS A 146 7.05 0.55 36.08
CA HIS A 146 7.08 -0.68 35.29
C HIS A 146 8.47 -1.33 35.39
N ALA A 147 8.53 -2.66 35.38
CA ALA A 147 9.77 -3.40 35.61
C ALA A 147 10.67 -3.50 34.37
N LEU A 148 10.09 -3.34 33.16
CA LEU A 148 10.79 -3.60 31.91
C LEU A 148 11.33 -2.31 31.30
N ARG A 149 12.66 -2.15 31.28
CA ARG A 149 13.31 -1.02 30.60
C ARG A 149 13.04 -1.05 29.09
N GLU A 150 12.97 0.12 28.46
CA GLU A 150 12.67 0.26 27.02
C GLU A 150 13.67 -0.47 26.11
N ASP A 151 14.96 -0.41 26.44
CA ASP A 151 16.04 -1.13 25.72
C ASP A 151 15.83 -2.64 25.75
N SER A 152 15.41 -3.16 26.90
CA SER A 152 15.13 -4.57 27.15
C SER A 152 13.84 -5.01 26.44
N ALA A 153 12.80 -4.16 26.45
CA ALA A 153 11.57 -4.40 25.69
C ALA A 153 11.86 -4.51 24.18
N GLN A 154 12.65 -3.58 23.64
CA GLN A 154 13.03 -3.58 22.23
C GLN A 154 13.80 -4.85 21.86
N ALA A 155 14.72 -5.31 22.73
CA ALA A 155 15.48 -6.54 22.50
C ALA A 155 14.58 -7.80 22.48
N ILE A 156 13.55 -7.86 23.34
CA ILE A 156 12.57 -8.96 23.35
C ILE A 156 11.78 -8.97 22.03
N VAL A 157 11.27 -7.80 21.63
CA VAL A 157 10.49 -7.65 20.39
C VAL A 157 11.33 -8.02 19.17
N GLU A 158 12.56 -7.53 19.08
CA GLU A 158 13.48 -7.85 17.97
C GLU A 158 13.79 -9.34 17.89
N ARG A 159 14.07 -9.98 19.04
CA ARG A 159 14.31 -11.42 19.11
C ARG A 159 13.10 -12.21 18.58
N GLN A 160 11.89 -11.82 18.97
CA GLN A 160 10.67 -12.48 18.53
C GLN A 160 10.43 -12.32 17.03
N PHE A 161 10.60 -11.12 16.48
CA PHE A 161 10.47 -10.92 15.02
C PHE A 161 11.55 -11.63 14.21
N ASN A 162 12.78 -11.72 14.75
CA ASN A 162 13.83 -12.51 14.12
C ASN A 162 13.50 -14.00 14.12
N PHE A 163 12.87 -14.52 15.18
CA PHE A 163 12.37 -15.88 15.21
C PHE A 163 11.33 -16.13 14.10
N TYR A 164 10.32 -15.27 13.95
CA TYR A 164 9.30 -15.42 12.88
C TYR A 164 9.89 -15.36 11.48
N LYS A 165 10.77 -14.39 11.23
CA LYS A 165 11.47 -14.28 9.94
C LYS A 165 12.27 -15.54 9.62
N ASN A 166 12.95 -16.12 10.61
CA ASN A 166 13.70 -17.35 10.42
C ASN A 166 12.79 -18.57 10.21
N LYS A 167 11.70 -18.69 10.98
CA LYS A 167 10.69 -19.74 10.80
C LYS A 167 10.11 -19.70 9.38
N TYR A 168 9.65 -18.54 8.93
CA TYR A 168 9.10 -18.34 7.59
C TYR A 168 10.11 -18.69 6.49
N LYS A 169 11.38 -18.28 6.65
CA LYS A 169 12.46 -18.67 5.73
C LYS A 169 12.60 -20.19 5.64
N LEU A 170 12.63 -20.89 6.78
CA LEU A 170 12.77 -22.35 6.83
C LEU A 170 11.56 -23.06 6.21
N GLU A 171 10.35 -22.58 6.45
CA GLU A 171 9.12 -23.12 5.84
C GLU A 171 9.14 -22.97 4.31
N ASN A 172 9.59 -21.82 3.80
CA ASN A 172 9.76 -21.60 2.35
C ASN A 172 10.84 -22.51 1.74
N GLN A 173 11.95 -22.73 2.44
CA GLN A 173 12.98 -23.68 2.02
C GLN A 173 12.47 -25.13 2.03
N ALA A 174 11.72 -25.51 3.06
CA ALA A 174 11.11 -26.83 3.17
C ALA A 174 10.08 -27.06 2.06
N PHE A 175 9.25 -26.05 1.75
CA PHE A 175 8.31 -26.09 0.63
C PHE A 175 9.03 -26.43 -0.67
N LEU A 176 10.12 -25.73 -1.00
CA LEU A 176 10.89 -25.99 -2.23
C LEU A 176 11.50 -27.39 -2.23
N THR A 177 12.07 -27.84 -1.11
CA THR A 177 12.64 -29.20 -0.99
C THR A 177 11.59 -30.27 -1.24
N ALA A 178 10.39 -30.13 -0.67
CA ALA A 178 9.29 -31.04 -0.90
C ALA A 178 8.77 -30.96 -2.35
N ASN A 179 8.70 -29.75 -2.91
CA ASN A 179 8.16 -29.52 -4.24
C ASN A 179 8.99 -30.18 -5.34
N LYS A 180 10.34 -30.19 -5.23
CA LYS A 180 11.24 -30.88 -6.17
C LYS A 180 10.93 -32.36 -6.36
N ARG A 181 10.30 -33.00 -5.37
CA ARG A 181 9.98 -34.43 -5.38
C ARG A 181 8.62 -34.73 -6.00
N LYS A 182 7.81 -33.70 -6.31
CA LYS A 182 6.50 -33.89 -6.91
C LYS A 182 6.62 -34.28 -8.38
N LYS A 183 5.74 -35.17 -8.84
CA LYS A 183 5.68 -35.61 -10.24
C LYS A 183 5.51 -34.42 -11.18
N GLY A 184 6.34 -34.38 -12.22
CA GLY A 184 6.30 -33.32 -13.25
C GLY A 184 6.97 -32.01 -12.85
N VAL A 185 7.54 -31.90 -11.65
CA VAL A 185 8.38 -30.76 -11.27
C VAL A 185 9.82 -31.01 -11.73
N ILE A 186 10.38 -30.04 -12.43
CA ILE A 186 11.77 -30.02 -12.90
C ILE A 186 12.50 -28.95 -12.10
N ALA A 187 13.69 -29.28 -11.59
CA ALA A 187 14.55 -28.34 -10.86
C ALA A 187 15.81 -28.04 -11.67
N LEU A 188 16.15 -26.75 -11.78
CA LEU A 188 17.34 -26.27 -12.47
C LEU A 188 18.50 -26.02 -11.49
N PRO A 189 19.76 -25.98 -11.97
CA PRO A 189 20.93 -25.69 -11.13
C PRO A 189 20.85 -24.35 -10.38
N SER A 190 20.18 -23.35 -10.95
CA SER A 190 19.93 -22.05 -10.31
C SER A 190 19.06 -22.14 -9.05
N GLY A 191 18.34 -23.25 -8.87
CA GLY A 191 17.33 -23.43 -7.83
C GLY A 191 15.90 -23.16 -8.30
N LEU A 192 15.71 -22.56 -9.48
CA LEU A 192 14.39 -22.45 -10.12
C LEU A 192 13.78 -23.84 -10.28
N GLN A 193 12.51 -23.98 -9.91
CA GLN A 193 11.73 -25.16 -10.23
C GLN A 193 10.55 -24.76 -11.10
N TYR A 194 10.11 -25.67 -11.96
CA TYR A 194 8.92 -25.43 -12.75
C TYR A 194 8.17 -26.73 -13.04
N ARG A 195 6.91 -26.59 -13.45
CA ARG A 195 6.07 -27.65 -13.97
C ARG A 195 5.37 -27.15 -15.22
N ILE A 196 5.45 -27.92 -16.30
CA ILE A 196 4.75 -27.60 -17.54
C ILE A 196 3.28 -27.97 -17.36
N LEU A 197 2.39 -26.98 -17.44
CA LEU A 197 0.93 -27.19 -17.41
C LEU A 197 0.39 -27.37 -18.84
N LYS A 198 0.94 -26.62 -19.78
CA LYS A 198 0.66 -26.71 -21.21
C LYS A 198 1.96 -26.53 -21.99
N ALA A 199 2.27 -27.48 -22.87
CA ALA A 199 3.42 -27.36 -23.76
C ALA A 199 3.12 -26.38 -24.89
N GLY A 200 4.04 -25.46 -25.14
CA GLY A 200 4.06 -24.60 -26.32
C GLY A 200 4.93 -25.21 -27.42
N LYS A 201 4.81 -24.67 -28.63
CA LYS A 201 5.61 -25.12 -29.79
C LYS A 201 6.23 -23.97 -30.59
N GLY A 202 6.00 -22.72 -30.18
CA GLY A 202 6.51 -21.56 -30.90
C GLY A 202 7.91 -21.14 -30.45
N ALA A 203 8.31 -19.93 -30.84
CA ALA A 203 9.66 -19.41 -30.62
C ALA A 203 10.00 -19.26 -29.12
N LEU A 204 11.31 -19.24 -28.84
CA LEU A 204 11.87 -18.89 -27.53
C LEU A 204 12.28 -17.42 -27.52
N ALA A 205 12.19 -16.80 -26.35
CA ALA A 205 12.66 -15.43 -26.15
C ALA A 205 14.19 -15.36 -25.96
N THR A 206 14.80 -14.28 -26.40
CA THR A 206 16.16 -13.86 -25.97
C THR A 206 16.05 -12.82 -24.86
N ASP A 207 17.19 -12.39 -24.29
CA ASP A 207 17.21 -11.46 -23.14
C ASP A 207 16.44 -10.14 -23.37
N SER A 208 16.40 -9.67 -24.62
CA SER A 208 15.76 -8.40 -25.01
C SER A 208 14.42 -8.58 -25.73
N THR A 209 14.00 -9.82 -26.03
CA THR A 209 12.72 -10.07 -26.71
C THR A 209 11.56 -9.63 -25.84
N LEU A 210 10.63 -8.86 -26.39
CA LEU A 210 9.40 -8.51 -25.69
C LEU A 210 8.45 -9.71 -25.70
N VAL A 211 8.07 -10.17 -24.51
CA VAL A 211 7.18 -11.32 -24.31
C VAL A 211 5.89 -10.83 -23.68
N GLU A 212 4.77 -11.12 -24.35
CA GLU A 212 3.43 -10.90 -23.82
C GLU A 212 2.96 -12.12 -23.05
N VAL A 213 2.51 -11.90 -21.81
CA VAL A 213 2.13 -12.95 -20.88
C VAL A 213 0.83 -12.66 -20.17
N ASN A 214 0.14 -13.75 -19.82
CA ASN A 214 -0.76 -13.76 -18.67
C ASN A 214 -0.07 -14.41 -17.48
N TYR A 215 -0.27 -13.88 -16.28
CA TYR A 215 0.34 -14.45 -15.09
C TYR A 215 -0.45 -14.20 -13.81
N GLU A 216 -0.18 -15.06 -12.83
CA GLU A 216 -0.61 -14.88 -11.44
C GLU A 216 0.52 -15.30 -10.50
N GLY A 217 0.92 -14.38 -9.63
CA GLY A 217 1.91 -14.57 -8.58
C GLY A 217 1.26 -14.72 -7.21
N ARG A 218 1.64 -15.78 -6.49
CA ARG A 218 1.17 -16.06 -5.13
C ARG A 218 2.29 -16.54 -4.21
N LEU A 219 2.10 -16.32 -2.91
CA LEU A 219 2.94 -16.88 -1.86
C LEU A 219 2.59 -18.37 -1.65
N THR A 220 3.42 -19.06 -0.86
CA THR A 220 3.24 -20.49 -0.55
C THR A 220 1.97 -20.79 0.26
N ASP A 221 1.43 -19.78 0.95
CA ASP A 221 0.13 -19.84 1.66
C ASP A 221 -1.09 -19.59 0.73
N GLY A 222 -0.85 -19.30 -0.55
CA GLY A 222 -1.90 -19.01 -1.53
C GLY A 222 -2.25 -17.53 -1.68
N THR A 223 -1.69 -16.63 -0.87
CA THR A 223 -1.91 -15.18 -0.98
C THR A 223 -1.47 -14.68 -2.35
N ILE A 224 -2.41 -14.23 -3.17
CA ILE A 224 -2.12 -13.62 -4.48
C ILE A 224 -1.62 -12.19 -4.24
N PHE A 225 -0.40 -11.89 -4.71
CA PHE A 225 0.18 -10.55 -4.62
C PHE A 225 0.15 -9.78 -5.94
N ASP A 226 0.03 -10.48 -7.08
CA ASP A 226 -0.05 -9.86 -8.40
C ASP A 226 -0.75 -10.79 -9.40
N SER A 227 -1.61 -10.27 -10.27
CA SER A 227 -2.35 -11.07 -11.26
C SER A 227 -2.78 -10.22 -12.45
N SER A 228 -2.34 -10.60 -13.66
CA SER A 228 -2.79 -9.97 -14.90
C SER A 228 -4.26 -10.28 -15.18
N TYR A 229 -4.73 -11.47 -14.80
CA TYR A 229 -6.12 -11.89 -14.93
C TYR A 229 -7.07 -10.96 -14.15
N LYS A 230 -6.70 -10.58 -12.92
CA LYS A 230 -7.49 -9.62 -12.12
C LYS A 230 -7.55 -8.23 -12.74
N ARG A 231 -6.55 -7.84 -13.54
CA ARG A 231 -6.55 -6.59 -14.29
C ARG A 231 -7.30 -6.69 -15.61
N GLY A 232 -7.63 -7.89 -16.08
CA GLY A 232 -8.30 -8.10 -17.37
C GLY A 232 -7.44 -7.81 -18.60
N GLN A 233 -6.12 -7.66 -18.44
CA GLN A 233 -5.20 -7.38 -19.54
C GLN A 233 -3.86 -8.11 -19.36
N THR A 234 -3.25 -8.51 -20.48
CA THR A 234 -1.91 -9.09 -20.54
C THR A 234 -0.85 -8.07 -20.09
N ALA A 235 0.34 -8.59 -19.79
CA ALA A 235 1.51 -7.77 -19.50
C ALA A 235 2.65 -8.10 -20.46
N LYS A 236 3.46 -7.10 -20.80
CA LYS A 236 4.63 -7.26 -21.68
C LYS A 236 5.91 -7.07 -20.87
N PHE A 237 6.84 -8.01 -20.98
CA PHE A 237 8.12 -7.96 -20.27
C PHE A 237 9.27 -8.35 -21.19
N LYS A 238 10.45 -7.76 -20.97
CA LYS A 238 11.71 -8.26 -21.51
C LYS A 238 12.40 -9.11 -20.44
N PRO A 239 12.96 -10.30 -20.74
CA PRO A 239 13.58 -11.16 -19.73
C PRO A 239 14.66 -10.45 -18.89
N ASN A 240 15.38 -9.49 -19.45
CA ASN A 240 16.39 -8.71 -18.74
C ASN A 240 15.85 -7.62 -17.77
N GLN A 241 14.53 -7.41 -17.70
CA GLN A 241 13.89 -6.36 -16.88
C GLN A 241 13.04 -6.92 -15.73
N VAL A 242 13.06 -8.23 -15.53
CA VAL A 242 12.26 -8.94 -14.52
C VAL A 242 13.17 -9.63 -13.49
N ILE A 243 12.56 -10.21 -12.45
CA ILE A 243 13.30 -10.97 -11.43
C ILE A 243 14.05 -12.14 -12.08
N LYS A 244 15.20 -12.52 -11.49
CA LYS A 244 16.14 -13.50 -12.07
C LYS A 244 15.47 -14.82 -12.47
N GLY A 245 14.54 -15.32 -11.67
CA GLY A 245 13.83 -16.56 -11.98
C GLY A 245 12.90 -16.43 -13.20
N TRP A 246 12.31 -15.26 -13.43
CA TRP A 246 11.55 -14.98 -14.66
C TRP A 246 12.49 -14.80 -15.86
N THR A 247 13.65 -14.14 -15.69
CA THR A 247 14.66 -14.02 -16.74
C THR A 247 15.07 -15.38 -17.28
N GLU A 248 15.29 -16.35 -16.39
CA GLU A 248 15.61 -17.73 -16.78
C GLU A 248 14.41 -18.44 -17.40
N ALA A 249 13.25 -18.42 -16.74
CA ALA A 249 12.07 -19.15 -17.18
C ALA A 249 11.57 -18.71 -18.57
N LEU A 250 11.46 -17.41 -18.83
CA LEU A 250 10.92 -16.88 -20.09
C LEU A 250 11.76 -17.29 -21.31
N LYS A 251 13.07 -17.52 -21.14
CA LYS A 251 13.96 -17.98 -22.21
C LYS A 251 13.85 -19.48 -22.49
N LEU A 252 13.27 -20.24 -21.56
CA LEU A 252 13.09 -21.69 -21.67
C LEU A 252 11.66 -22.07 -22.08
N MET A 253 10.71 -21.15 -21.93
CA MET A 253 9.30 -21.34 -22.24
C MET A 253 9.02 -21.06 -23.72
N PRO A 254 8.56 -22.06 -24.51
CA PRO A 254 8.11 -21.82 -25.89
C PRO A 254 6.84 -20.98 -25.93
N GLU A 255 6.66 -20.17 -26.98
CA GLU A 255 5.38 -19.47 -27.22
C GLU A 255 4.19 -20.45 -27.20
N GLY A 256 3.09 -20.03 -26.55
CA GLY A 256 1.88 -20.81 -26.33
C GLY A 256 1.93 -21.76 -25.12
N SER A 257 3.05 -21.78 -24.39
CA SER A 257 3.18 -22.60 -23.18
C SER A 257 2.54 -21.96 -21.95
N THR A 258 2.16 -22.80 -21.00
CA THR A 258 1.76 -22.38 -19.64
C THR A 258 2.56 -23.18 -18.63
N TRP A 259 3.36 -22.52 -17.81
CA TRP A 259 4.17 -23.15 -16.77
C TRP A 259 3.74 -22.65 -15.40
N GLU A 260 3.92 -23.50 -14.40
CA GLU A 260 3.96 -23.09 -13.01
C GLU A 260 5.41 -23.03 -12.55
N LEU A 261 5.86 -21.87 -12.11
CA LEU A 261 7.23 -21.60 -11.65
C LEU A 261 7.23 -21.53 -10.12
N TYR A 262 8.28 -22.05 -9.49
CA TYR A 262 8.53 -21.95 -8.05
C TYR A 262 9.93 -21.36 -7.85
N LEU A 263 9.98 -20.10 -7.41
CA LEU A 263 11.19 -19.31 -7.34
C LEU A 263 11.65 -19.20 -5.88
N PRO A 264 12.87 -19.65 -5.53
CA PRO A 264 13.46 -19.31 -4.25
C PRO A 264 13.71 -17.79 -4.15
N TYR A 265 13.81 -17.30 -2.91
CA TYR A 265 13.85 -15.86 -2.64
C TYR A 265 15.01 -15.14 -3.34
N ASP A 266 16.14 -15.80 -3.55
CA ASP A 266 17.35 -15.29 -4.21
C ASP A 266 17.20 -15.13 -5.73
N LEU A 267 16.24 -15.83 -6.33
CA LEU A 267 15.79 -15.62 -7.71
C LEU A 267 14.60 -14.63 -7.81
N ALA A 268 14.16 -14.08 -6.69
CA ALA A 268 13.05 -13.14 -6.55
C ALA A 268 13.47 -11.87 -5.79
N TYR A 269 12.75 -11.48 -4.73
CA TYR A 269 12.95 -10.22 -3.98
C TYR A 269 13.87 -10.33 -2.75
N GLY A 270 14.58 -11.45 -2.61
CA GLY A 270 15.72 -11.57 -1.73
C GLY A 270 15.39 -11.60 -0.22
N LYS A 271 16.41 -11.26 0.57
CA LYS A 271 16.37 -11.20 2.03
C LYS A 271 15.55 -10.01 2.57
N LYS A 272 15.12 -9.09 1.69
CA LYS A 272 14.40 -7.87 2.06
C LYS A 272 12.91 -7.94 1.71
N GLY A 273 12.53 -8.71 0.69
CA GLY A 273 11.16 -8.68 0.18
C GLY A 273 10.85 -7.38 -0.54
N THR A 274 9.56 -7.15 -0.84
CA THR A 274 9.07 -5.91 -1.44
C THR A 274 7.56 -5.78 -1.23
N GLY A 275 7.05 -4.58 -0.91
CA GLY A 275 5.60 -4.35 -0.74
C GLY A 275 4.94 -5.39 0.18
N SER A 276 3.98 -6.15 -0.38
CA SER A 276 3.25 -7.23 0.30
C SER A 276 3.98 -8.57 0.34
N ILE A 277 5.17 -8.69 -0.27
CA ILE A 277 5.98 -9.90 -0.34
C ILE A 277 6.99 -9.90 0.81
N PRO A 278 6.88 -10.81 1.79
CA PRO A 278 7.80 -10.86 2.92
C PRO A 278 9.25 -11.19 2.52
N PRO A 279 10.24 -10.82 3.36
CA PRO A 279 11.60 -11.34 3.27
C PRO A 279 11.67 -12.86 3.11
N TYR A 280 12.60 -13.36 2.29
CA TYR A 280 12.85 -14.79 2.11
C TYR A 280 11.69 -15.61 1.52
N SER A 281 10.70 -14.95 0.91
CA SER A 281 9.56 -15.63 0.29
C SER A 281 9.96 -16.46 -0.92
N THR A 282 9.43 -17.67 -0.99
CA THR A 282 9.29 -18.42 -2.24
C THR A 282 8.08 -17.89 -2.99
N LEU A 283 8.25 -17.61 -4.27
CA LEU A 283 7.14 -17.16 -5.12
C LEU A 283 6.68 -18.28 -6.03
N ILE A 284 5.37 -18.43 -6.16
CA ILE A 284 4.76 -19.35 -7.11
C ILE A 284 4.09 -18.51 -8.19
N PHE A 285 4.47 -18.73 -9.45
CA PHE A 285 3.86 -18.06 -10.59
C PHE A 285 3.21 -19.08 -11.51
N LYS A 286 1.97 -18.83 -11.92
CA LYS A 286 1.44 -19.41 -13.16
C LYS A 286 1.70 -18.41 -14.26
N VAL A 287 2.44 -18.80 -15.30
CA VAL A 287 2.80 -17.94 -16.44
C VAL A 287 2.35 -18.60 -17.73
N GLU A 288 1.63 -17.87 -18.56
CA GLU A 288 1.25 -18.24 -19.92
C GLU A 288 1.92 -17.28 -20.89
N ILE A 289 2.68 -17.80 -21.86
CA ILE A 289 3.22 -17.00 -22.95
C ILE A 289 2.19 -16.91 -24.07
N VAL A 290 1.66 -15.71 -24.27
CA VAL A 290 0.73 -15.38 -25.35
C VAL A 290 1.51 -15.13 -26.64
N LYS A 291 2.56 -14.31 -26.57
CA LYS A 291 3.37 -13.95 -27.74
C LYS A 291 4.82 -13.70 -27.39
N VAL A 292 5.72 -14.20 -28.23
CA VAL A 292 7.15 -13.87 -28.24
C VAL A 292 7.43 -12.92 -29.41
N GLY A 293 8.15 -11.84 -29.14
CA GLY A 293 8.39 -10.78 -30.13
C GLY A 293 7.17 -9.88 -30.33
N ALA A 294 6.44 -9.59 -29.25
CA ALA A 294 5.33 -8.64 -29.30
C ALA A 294 5.82 -7.24 -29.72
N THR A 295 4.98 -6.47 -30.39
CA THR A 295 5.23 -5.04 -30.63
C THR A 295 5.04 -4.26 -29.33
N GLU A 296 5.75 -3.15 -29.16
CA GLU A 296 5.63 -2.29 -27.96
C GLU A 296 4.19 -1.78 -27.76
#